data_AF-A0AAV2MUH3-F1
#
_entry.id   AF-A0AAV2MUH3-F1
#
_cell.length_a   1.000
_cell.length_b   1.000
_cell.length_c   1.000
_cell.angle_alpha   90.00
_cell.angle_beta   90.00
_cell.angle_gamma   90.00
#
_symmetry.space_group_name_H-M   'P 1'
#
loop_
_entity.id
_entity.type
_entity.pdbx_description
1 polymer ?
#
loop_
_entity_poly.entity_id
_entity_poly.type
_entity_poly.pdbx_seq_one_letter_code
_entity_poly.pdbx_strand_id
1 'polypeptide(L)'
;MLVVASTDLQKEIVEGGRGAASIKEFYARNSRWTEGLISAAKAVGWGATELVDSADKVVLHTGKYEELIVCSHEIAASTAQLVAASKVKADRSSKRLATLQQASRCVNEMAANVVASTRTGKENLAEKDTMDFSGMSLIKLKKEEMESQVKVLELQSLLENERLRLGELRKKHYEVVGVPLDKVAEGNGLAPILAPTLAPTLAPNLAQNLAPNLAPGSPKLSKPVIMRKPALAQKPSVPSKNVVSPVHI
;
A
#
# COMPACT_ATOMS: atom_id res chain seq x y z
N MET A 1 -22.86 15.99 0.79
CA MET A 1 -22.55 17.17 1.64
C MET A 1 -21.26 17.91 1.25
N LEU A 2 -20.15 17.23 0.93
CA LEU A 2 -18.87 17.90 0.65
C LEU A 2 -18.91 18.89 -0.53
N VAL A 3 -19.49 18.46 -1.66
CA VAL A 3 -19.61 19.33 -2.85
C VAL A 3 -20.41 20.59 -2.53
N VAL A 4 -21.51 20.45 -1.79
CA VAL A 4 -22.34 21.60 -1.34
C VAL A 4 -21.53 22.54 -0.46
N ALA A 5 -20.77 22.03 0.50
CA ALA A 5 -19.89 22.84 1.35
C ALA A 5 -18.79 23.56 0.54
N SER A 6 -18.25 22.92 -0.50
CA SER A 6 -17.30 23.54 -1.44
C SER A 6 -17.97 24.64 -2.25
N THR A 7 -19.17 24.43 -2.76
CA THR A 7 -19.93 25.46 -3.49
C THR A 7 -20.28 26.65 -2.60
N ASP A 8 -20.67 26.42 -1.34
CA ASP A 8 -20.94 27.50 -0.39
C ASP A 8 -19.69 28.31 -0.08
N LEU A 9 -18.54 27.65 0.07
CA LEU A 9 -17.26 28.34 0.23
C LEU A 9 -16.89 29.15 -1.01
N GLN A 10 -17.11 28.63 -2.21
CA GLN A 10 -16.88 29.37 -3.46
C GLN A 10 -17.76 30.64 -3.54
N LYS A 11 -19.03 30.55 -3.13
CA LYS A 11 -19.92 31.72 -3.07
C LYS A 11 -19.39 32.77 -2.10
N GLU A 12 -18.99 32.37 -0.88
CA GLU A 12 -18.40 33.28 0.11
C GLU A 12 -17.15 33.99 -0.43
N ILE A 13 -16.26 33.25 -1.09
CA ILE A 13 -15.05 33.81 -1.71
C ILE A 13 -15.39 34.84 -2.78
N VAL A 14 -16.36 34.53 -3.65
CA VAL A 14 -16.78 35.44 -4.72
C VAL A 14 -17.45 36.68 -4.14
N GLU A 15 -18.32 36.53 -3.15
CA GLU A 15 -19.02 37.64 -2.50
C GLU A 15 -18.05 38.57 -1.77
N GLY A 16 -17.08 38.03 -1.04
CA GLY A 16 -16.05 38.80 -0.35
C GLY A 16 -14.98 39.38 -1.29
N GLY A 17 -14.73 38.76 -2.44
CA GLY A 17 -13.61 39.10 -3.32
C GLY A 17 -13.96 39.86 -4.61
N ARG A 18 -15.24 39.90 -5.04
CA ARG A 18 -15.62 40.51 -6.31
C ARG A 18 -15.61 42.05 -6.30
N GLY A 19 -15.81 42.67 -5.14
CA GLY A 19 -16.02 44.11 -5.03
C GLY A 19 -17.21 44.57 -5.88
N ALA A 20 -17.00 45.55 -6.77
CA ALA A 20 -18.01 46.02 -7.72
C ALA A 20 -18.15 45.16 -8.99
N ALA A 21 -17.29 44.15 -9.18
CA ALA A 21 -17.32 43.32 -10.38
C ALA A 21 -18.41 42.25 -10.34
N SER A 22 -18.85 41.82 -11.52
CA SER A 22 -19.78 40.69 -11.65
C SER A 22 -19.12 39.35 -11.28
N ILE A 23 -19.95 38.35 -10.99
CA ILE A 23 -19.49 36.97 -10.69
C ILE A 23 -18.68 36.41 -11.86
N LYS A 24 -19.14 36.64 -13.10
CA LYS A 24 -18.47 36.15 -14.31
C LYS A 24 -17.08 36.77 -14.47
N GLU A 25 -16.95 38.07 -14.24
CA GLU A 25 -15.65 38.76 -14.29
C GLU A 25 -14.71 38.30 -13.17
N PHE A 26 -15.23 37.97 -11.98
CA PHE A 26 -14.40 37.42 -10.91
C PHE A 26 -13.79 36.07 -11.29
N TYR A 27 -14.59 35.13 -11.81
CA TYR A 27 -14.08 33.83 -12.25
C TYR A 27 -13.15 33.94 -13.47
N ALA A 28 -13.41 34.88 -14.39
CA ALA A 28 -12.54 35.14 -15.54
C ALA A 28 -11.18 35.70 -15.11
N ARG A 29 -11.15 36.65 -14.16
CA ARG A 29 -9.89 37.19 -13.58
C ARG A 29 -9.11 36.15 -12.78
N ASN A 30 -9.80 35.16 -12.22
CA ASN A 30 -9.19 34.07 -11.45
C ASN A 30 -9.22 32.74 -12.24
N SER A 31 -8.99 32.78 -13.56
CA SER A 31 -9.15 31.64 -14.47
C SER A 31 -8.47 30.36 -13.99
N ARG A 32 -7.20 30.41 -13.57
CA ARG A 32 -6.44 29.26 -13.06
C ARG A 32 -7.09 28.60 -11.83
N TRP A 33 -7.66 29.41 -10.94
CA TRP A 33 -8.37 28.89 -9.76
C TRP A 33 -9.70 28.26 -10.16
N THR A 34 -10.44 28.92 -11.05
CA THR A 34 -11.69 28.39 -11.63
C THR A 34 -11.47 27.06 -12.35
N GLU A 35 -10.43 26.94 -13.17
CA GLU A 35 -10.07 25.71 -13.86
C GLU A 35 -9.69 24.59 -12.89
N GLY A 36 -8.92 24.91 -11.83
CA GLY A 36 -8.60 23.96 -10.77
C GLY A 36 -9.83 23.43 -10.05
N LEU A 37 -10.80 24.31 -9.75
CA LEU A 37 -12.09 23.92 -9.16
C LEU A 37 -12.91 23.02 -10.09
N ILE A 38 -13.03 23.39 -11.37
CA ILE A 38 -13.79 22.63 -12.36
C ILE A 38 -13.15 21.25 -12.55
N SER A 39 -11.83 21.18 -12.67
CA SER A 39 -11.10 19.93 -12.84
C SER A 39 -11.29 19.00 -11.63
N ALA A 40 -11.10 19.52 -10.42
CA ALA A 40 -11.31 18.75 -9.20
C ALA A 40 -12.76 18.28 -9.04
N ALA A 41 -13.74 19.12 -9.37
CA ALA A 41 -15.15 18.74 -9.33
C ALA A 41 -15.49 17.65 -10.35
N LYS A 42 -14.91 17.70 -11.56
CA LYS A 42 -15.04 16.63 -12.57
C LYS A 42 -14.43 15.32 -12.08
N ALA A 43 -13.25 15.36 -11.46
CA ALA A 43 -12.60 14.18 -10.89
C ALA A 43 -13.47 13.53 -9.79
N VAL A 44 -14.07 14.33 -8.91
CA VAL A 44 -15.01 13.84 -7.89
C VAL A 44 -16.25 13.20 -8.51
N GLY A 45 -16.80 13.81 -9.57
CA GLY A 45 -17.93 13.25 -10.30
C GLY A 45 -17.61 11.90 -10.94
N TRP A 46 -16.48 11.81 -11.64
CA TRP A 46 -16.03 10.57 -12.25
C TRP A 46 -15.76 9.48 -11.21
N GLY A 47 -15.04 9.80 -10.13
CA GLY A 47 -14.77 8.85 -9.05
C GLY A 47 -16.03 8.36 -8.35
N ALA A 48 -17.08 9.18 -8.27
CA ALA A 48 -18.37 8.76 -7.73
C ALA A 48 -19.09 7.77 -8.65
N THR A 49 -19.09 8.00 -9.97
CA THR A 49 -19.64 7.05 -10.95
C THR A 49 -18.91 5.71 -10.88
N GLU A 50 -17.58 5.72 -10.94
CA GLU A 50 -16.78 4.49 -10.88
C GLU A 50 -16.97 3.70 -9.58
N LEU A 51 -17.13 4.40 -8.45
CA LEU A 51 -17.39 3.74 -7.16
C LEU A 51 -18.74 3.05 -7.15
N VAL A 52 -19.79 3.67 -7.71
CA VAL A 52 -21.12 3.06 -7.80
C VAL A 52 -21.10 1.86 -8.75
N ASP A 53 -20.48 2.02 -9.92
CA ASP A 53 -20.36 0.94 -10.91
C ASP A 53 -19.58 -0.24 -10.33
N SER A 54 -18.48 0.02 -9.60
CA SER A 54 -17.71 -1.03 -8.95
C SER A 54 -18.50 -1.72 -7.83
N ALA A 55 -19.22 -0.95 -7.00
CA ALA A 55 -20.06 -1.50 -5.95
C ALA A 55 -21.16 -2.40 -6.51
N ASP A 56 -21.83 -1.98 -7.59
CA ASP A 56 -22.86 -2.76 -8.28
C ASP A 56 -22.30 -4.10 -8.79
N LYS A 57 -21.17 -4.07 -9.50
CA LYS A 57 -20.51 -5.30 -9.98
C LYS A 57 -20.14 -6.26 -8.85
N VAL A 58 -19.62 -5.74 -7.73
CA VAL A 58 -19.26 -6.56 -6.55
C VAL A 58 -20.48 -7.21 -5.92
N VAL A 59 -21.58 -6.47 -5.77
CA VAL A 59 -22.84 -7.00 -5.22
C VAL A 59 -23.45 -8.04 -6.15
N LEU A 60 -23.35 -7.84 -7.47
CA LEU A 60 -23.81 -8.81 -8.48
C LEU A 60 -22.85 -9.98 -8.71
N HIS A 61 -21.77 -10.10 -7.93
CA HIS A 61 -20.74 -11.13 -8.06
C HIS A 61 -20.05 -11.20 -9.44
N THR A 62 -20.08 -10.10 -10.20
CA THR A 62 -19.42 -9.96 -11.51
C THR A 62 -18.16 -9.09 -11.46
N GLY A 63 -17.95 -8.39 -10.34
CA GLY A 63 -16.82 -7.48 -10.09
C GLY A 63 -15.78 -8.02 -9.13
N LYS A 64 -14.68 -7.28 -9.01
CA LYS A 64 -13.58 -7.58 -8.08
C LYS A 64 -13.68 -6.68 -6.85
N TYR A 65 -13.51 -7.25 -5.66
CA TYR A 65 -13.43 -6.48 -4.41
C TYR A 65 -12.26 -5.48 -4.44
N GLU A 66 -11.17 -5.82 -5.13
CA GLU A 66 -10.01 -4.95 -5.32
C GLU A 66 -10.36 -3.67 -6.11
N GLU A 67 -11.28 -3.75 -7.08
CA GLU A 67 -11.75 -2.59 -7.86
C GLU A 67 -12.46 -1.60 -6.92
N LEU A 68 -13.35 -2.11 -6.06
CA LEU A 68 -14.10 -1.30 -5.09
C LEU A 68 -13.18 -0.61 -4.08
N ILE A 69 -12.10 -1.29 -3.67
CA ILE A 69 -11.07 -0.70 -2.80
C ILE A 69 -10.36 0.46 -3.50
N VAL A 70 -9.99 0.30 -4.78
CA VAL A 70 -9.31 1.35 -5.54
C VAL A 70 -10.23 2.55 -5.76
N CYS A 71 -11.49 2.33 -6.17
CA CYS A 71 -12.47 3.40 -6.35
C CYS A 71 -12.73 4.17 -5.04
N SER A 72 -12.74 3.48 -3.90
CA SER A 72 -12.86 4.10 -2.56
C SER A 72 -11.68 5.02 -2.22
N HIS A 73 -10.46 4.65 -2.63
CA HIS A 73 -9.31 5.53 -2.48
C HIS A 73 -9.36 6.73 -3.43
N GLU A 74 -9.82 6.53 -4.66
CA GLU A 74 -9.92 7.58 -5.67
C GLU A 74 -10.94 8.67 -5.29
N ILE A 75 -12.09 8.30 -4.73
CA ILE A 75 -13.07 9.29 -4.25
C ILE A 75 -12.53 10.12 -3.07
N ALA A 76 -11.77 9.49 -2.16
CA ALA A 76 -11.12 10.21 -1.07
C ALA A 76 -10.03 11.17 -1.59
N ALA A 77 -9.23 10.73 -2.56
CA ALA A 77 -8.19 11.56 -3.17
C ALA A 77 -8.77 12.75 -3.95
N SER A 78 -9.75 12.52 -4.83
CA SER A 78 -10.39 13.56 -5.63
C SER A 78 -11.13 14.59 -4.77
N THR A 79 -11.78 14.16 -3.68
CA THR A 79 -12.41 15.09 -2.73
C THR A 79 -11.39 15.92 -1.94
N ALA A 80 -10.23 15.35 -1.58
CA ALA A 80 -9.13 16.10 -1.00
C ALA A 80 -8.55 17.14 -1.98
N GLN A 81 -8.45 16.80 -3.27
CA GLN A 81 -8.05 17.74 -4.33
C GLN A 81 -9.05 18.91 -4.45
N LEU A 82 -10.37 18.63 -4.39
CA LEU A 82 -11.40 19.67 -4.41
C LEU A 82 -11.29 20.61 -3.21
N VAL A 83 -10.99 20.08 -2.02
CA VAL A 83 -10.75 20.89 -0.81
C VAL A 83 -9.52 21.77 -0.98
N ALA A 84 -8.43 21.21 -1.52
CA ALA A 84 -7.21 21.96 -1.78
C ALA A 84 -7.46 23.11 -2.77
N ALA A 85 -8.16 22.84 -3.89
CA ALA A 85 -8.53 23.85 -4.88
C ALA A 85 -9.45 24.93 -4.28
N SER A 86 -10.43 24.55 -3.45
CA SER A 86 -11.34 25.49 -2.79
C SER A 86 -10.63 26.37 -1.75
N LYS A 87 -9.60 25.84 -1.07
CA LYS A 87 -8.85 26.55 -0.03
C LYS A 87 -7.97 27.68 -0.57
N VAL A 88 -7.54 27.65 -1.84
CA VAL A 88 -6.55 28.59 -2.41
C VAL A 88 -6.95 30.06 -2.24
N LYS A 89 -8.24 30.38 -2.35
CA LYS A 89 -8.80 31.73 -2.24
C LYS A 89 -9.65 31.95 -0.98
N ALA A 90 -9.73 30.95 -0.11
CA ALA A 90 -10.52 31.01 1.12
C ALA A 90 -9.79 31.78 2.23
N ASP A 91 -10.54 32.52 3.05
CA ASP A 91 -10.03 33.05 4.31
C ASP A 91 -9.77 31.89 5.29
N ARG A 92 -8.64 31.95 6.01
CA ARG A 92 -8.28 30.94 7.04
C ARG A 92 -9.25 30.95 8.22
N SER A 93 -9.93 32.06 8.47
CA SER A 93 -10.94 32.22 9.53
C SER A 93 -12.36 31.86 9.09
N SER A 94 -12.54 31.45 7.81
CA SER A 94 -13.86 31.10 7.27
C SER A 94 -14.48 29.88 7.96
N LYS A 95 -15.71 30.05 8.46
CA LYS A 95 -16.52 28.95 8.99
C LYS A 95 -16.90 27.94 7.90
N ARG A 96 -17.06 28.39 6.65
CA ARG A 96 -17.36 27.53 5.50
C ARG A 96 -16.17 26.66 5.13
N LEU A 97 -14.94 27.18 5.25
CA LEU A 97 -13.72 26.39 5.09
C LEU A 97 -13.62 25.29 6.16
N ALA A 98 -13.88 25.62 7.44
CA ALA A 98 -13.89 24.62 8.51
C ALA A 98 -14.93 23.51 8.27
N THR A 99 -16.13 23.89 7.80
CA THR A 99 -17.19 22.95 7.43
C THR A 99 -16.77 22.04 6.28
N LEU A 100 -16.16 22.59 5.23
CA LEU A 100 -15.64 21.82 4.10
C LEU A 100 -14.56 20.83 4.53
N GLN A 101 -13.64 21.25 5.39
CA GLN A 101 -12.59 20.37 5.94
C GLN A 101 -13.17 19.23 6.78
N GLN A 102 -14.20 19.50 7.59
CA GLN A 102 -14.88 18.45 8.34
C GLN A 102 -15.61 17.47 7.42
N ALA A 103 -16.28 17.97 6.38
CA ALA A 103 -16.92 17.11 5.39
C ALA A 103 -15.89 16.21 4.68
N SER A 104 -14.70 16.72 4.37
CA SER A 104 -13.60 15.92 3.79
C SER A 104 -13.07 14.84 4.72
N ARG A 105 -12.93 15.13 6.01
CA ARG A 105 -12.57 14.10 7.01
C ARG A 105 -13.60 12.98 7.05
N CYS A 106 -14.88 13.32 7.08
CA CYS A 106 -15.97 12.35 7.05
C CYS A 106 -15.93 11.47 5.79
N VAL A 107 -15.67 12.04 4.61
CA VAL A 107 -15.51 11.25 3.37
C VAL A 107 -14.34 10.27 3.49
N ASN A 108 -13.20 10.70 4.02
CA ASN A 108 -12.04 9.81 4.21
C ASN A 108 -12.34 8.66 5.19
N GLU A 109 -13.04 8.95 6.30
CA GLU A 109 -13.47 7.94 7.27
C GLU A 109 -14.44 6.93 6.63
N MET A 110 -15.42 7.41 5.87
CA MET A 110 -16.36 6.53 5.17
C MET A 110 -15.67 5.67 4.11
N ALA A 111 -14.76 6.24 3.32
CA ALA A 111 -13.97 5.48 2.35
C ALA A 111 -13.10 4.41 3.04
N ALA A 112 -12.48 4.73 4.17
CA ALA A 112 -11.73 3.76 4.96
C ALA A 112 -12.61 2.63 5.49
N ASN A 113 -13.82 2.96 5.96
CA ASN A 113 -14.81 1.96 6.40
C ASN A 113 -15.23 1.03 5.26
N VAL A 114 -15.45 1.55 4.05
CA VAL A 114 -15.76 0.73 2.86
C VAL A 114 -14.61 -0.22 2.55
N VAL A 115 -13.36 0.25 2.56
CA VAL A 115 -12.18 -0.59 2.32
C VAL A 115 -12.04 -1.69 3.39
N ALA A 116 -12.19 -1.34 4.66
CA ALA A 116 -12.14 -2.29 5.77
C ALA A 116 -13.23 -3.37 5.62
N SER A 117 -14.48 -2.93 5.41
CA SER A 117 -15.63 -3.83 5.25
C SER A 117 -15.48 -4.74 4.02
N THR A 118 -14.94 -4.21 2.93
CA THR A 118 -14.68 -4.96 1.70
C THR A 118 -13.62 -6.06 1.92
N ARG A 119 -12.55 -5.76 2.65
CA ARG A 119 -11.52 -6.75 2.99
C ARG A 119 -12.06 -7.85 3.89
N THR A 120 -12.77 -7.47 4.95
CA THR A 120 -13.42 -8.43 5.85
C THR A 120 -14.44 -9.28 5.09
N GLY A 121 -15.25 -8.69 4.21
CA GLY A 121 -16.19 -9.43 3.36
C GLY A 121 -15.47 -10.44 2.46
N LYS A 122 -14.36 -10.05 1.85
CA LYS A 122 -13.54 -10.95 1.03
C LYS A 122 -12.96 -12.12 1.83
N GLU A 123 -12.46 -11.87 3.04
CA GLU A 123 -11.90 -12.90 3.93
C GLU A 123 -12.97 -13.90 4.37
N ASN A 124 -14.17 -13.44 4.75
CA ASN A 124 -15.28 -14.31 5.11
C ASN A 124 -15.78 -15.18 3.94
N LEU A 125 -15.65 -14.71 2.70
CA LEU A 125 -15.97 -15.53 1.52
C LEU A 125 -14.87 -16.53 1.17
N ALA A 126 -13.60 -16.21 1.47
CA ALA A 126 -12.46 -17.10 1.23
C ALA A 126 -12.34 -18.20 2.30
N GLU A 127 -12.98 -18.03 3.46
CA GLU A 127 -13.00 -19.02 4.53
C GLU A 127 -14.00 -20.15 4.22
N LYS A 128 -13.59 -21.10 3.38
CA LYS A 128 -14.24 -22.43 3.26
C LYS A 128 -13.43 -23.55 2.62
N ASP A 129 -12.12 -23.39 2.42
CA ASP A 129 -11.22 -24.52 2.14
C ASP A 129 -10.31 -24.73 3.34
N THR A 130 -10.87 -25.26 4.43
CA THR A 130 -10.05 -25.84 5.50
C THR A 130 -9.23 -26.96 4.88
N MET A 131 -7.91 -26.79 4.77
CA MET A 131 -7.02 -27.81 4.21
C MET A 131 -7.10 -29.07 5.07
N ASP A 132 -7.87 -30.05 4.61
CA ASP A 132 -7.98 -31.35 5.25
C ASP A 132 -6.85 -32.26 4.74
N PHE A 133 -5.84 -32.42 5.59
CA PHE A 133 -4.70 -33.29 5.31
C PHE A 133 -4.94 -34.75 5.73
N SER A 134 -6.11 -35.07 6.31
CA SER A 134 -6.41 -36.42 6.76
C SER A 134 -6.56 -37.37 5.57
N GLY A 135 -5.85 -38.50 5.60
CA GLY A 135 -5.88 -39.50 4.53
C GLY A 135 -4.94 -39.28 3.34
N MET A 136 -4.09 -38.24 3.33
CA MET A 136 -3.08 -38.06 2.29
C MET A 136 -1.78 -38.84 2.56
N SER A 137 -1.24 -39.49 1.53
CA SER A 137 0.08 -40.13 1.60
C SER A 137 1.20 -39.08 1.60
N LEU A 138 2.37 -39.41 2.17
CA LEU A 138 3.53 -38.51 2.22
C LEU A 138 3.95 -38.00 0.84
N ILE A 139 3.86 -38.85 -0.20
CA ILE A 139 4.22 -38.47 -1.57
C ILE A 139 3.21 -37.47 -2.14
N LYS A 140 1.91 -37.66 -1.88
CA LYS A 140 0.86 -36.75 -2.33
C LYS A 140 1.00 -35.39 -1.63
N LEU A 141 1.23 -35.40 -0.32
CA LEU A 141 1.46 -34.17 0.46
C LEU A 141 2.68 -33.39 -0.08
N LYS A 142 3.79 -34.10 -0.36
CA LYS A 142 4.99 -33.44 -0.91
C LYS A 142 4.78 -32.87 -2.31
N LYS A 143 3.94 -33.52 -3.12
CA LYS A 143 3.53 -33.02 -4.43
C LYS A 143 2.69 -31.73 -4.31
N GLU A 144 1.69 -31.71 -3.44
CA GLU A 144 0.87 -30.52 -3.19
C GLU A 144 1.69 -29.35 -2.61
N GLU A 145 2.63 -29.62 -1.71
CA GLU A 145 3.59 -28.62 -1.21
C GLU A 145 4.40 -28.00 -2.37
N MET A 146 4.89 -28.84 -3.28
CA MET A 146 5.67 -28.39 -4.43
C MET A 146 4.82 -27.58 -5.41
N GLU A 147 3.59 -28.00 -5.69
CA GLU A 147 2.64 -27.25 -6.52
C GLU A 147 2.31 -25.88 -5.90
N SER A 148 2.10 -25.82 -4.59
CA SER A 148 1.92 -24.56 -3.88
C SER A 148 3.16 -23.67 -3.95
N GLN A 149 4.37 -24.23 -3.87
CA GLN A 149 5.62 -23.47 -4.03
C GLN A 149 5.76 -22.88 -5.44
N VAL A 150 5.46 -23.67 -6.47
CA VAL A 150 5.42 -23.16 -7.86
C VAL A 150 4.41 -22.02 -7.96
N LYS A 151 3.22 -22.16 -7.36
CA LYS A 151 2.21 -21.11 -7.41
C LYS A 151 2.64 -19.82 -6.72
N VAL A 152 3.37 -19.92 -5.61
CA VAL A 152 3.96 -18.76 -4.93
C VAL A 152 4.94 -18.02 -5.86
N LEU A 153 5.83 -18.75 -6.54
CA LEU A 153 6.79 -18.14 -7.47
C LEU A 153 6.09 -17.45 -8.65
N GLU A 154 5.05 -18.07 -9.22
CA GLU A 154 4.24 -17.45 -10.28
C GLU A 154 3.58 -16.15 -9.81
N LEU A 155 2.95 -16.16 -8.63
CA LEU A 155 2.28 -14.99 -8.08
C LEU A 155 3.26 -13.86 -7.75
N GLN A 156 4.48 -14.18 -7.28
CA GLN A 156 5.53 -13.20 -7.06
C GLN A 156 5.94 -12.51 -8.36
N SER A 157 6.17 -13.29 -9.43
CA SER A 157 6.50 -12.76 -10.76
C SER A 157 5.39 -11.84 -11.31
N LEU A 158 4.13 -12.27 -11.20
CA LEU A 158 2.98 -11.47 -11.61
C LEU A 158 2.84 -10.17 -10.79
N LEU A 159 3.04 -10.25 -9.47
CA LEU A 159 3.00 -9.09 -8.59
C LEU A 159 4.08 -8.05 -8.96
N GLU A 160 5.30 -8.52 -9.23
CA GLU A 160 6.40 -7.65 -9.64
C GLU A 160 6.11 -6.97 -10.99
N ASN A 161 5.58 -7.71 -11.96
CA ASN A 161 5.20 -7.16 -13.26
C ASN A 161 4.12 -6.08 -13.14
N GLU A 162 3.05 -6.33 -12.37
CA GLU A 162 1.99 -5.33 -12.16
C GLU A 162 2.48 -4.11 -11.37
N ARG A 163 3.44 -4.27 -10.44
CA ARG A 163 4.09 -3.13 -9.77
C ARG A 163 4.87 -2.26 -10.74
N LEU A 164 5.60 -2.87 -11.68
CA LEU A 164 6.33 -2.15 -12.72
C LEU A 164 5.34 -1.38 -13.61
N ARG A 165 4.32 -2.06 -14.11
CA ARG A 165 3.26 -1.45 -14.94
C ARG A 165 2.56 -0.30 -14.24
N LEU A 166 2.23 -0.45 -12.96
CA LEU A 166 1.64 0.63 -12.16
C LEU A 166 2.60 1.82 -12.03
N GLY A 167 3.90 1.57 -11.87
CA GLY A 167 4.94 2.60 -11.88
C GLY A 167 4.99 3.37 -13.21
N GLU A 168 4.94 2.66 -14.34
CA GLU A 168 4.92 3.25 -15.68
C GLU A 168 3.66 4.10 -15.92
N LEU A 169 2.49 3.60 -15.52
CA LEU A 169 1.23 4.34 -15.61
C LEU A 169 1.28 5.64 -14.80
N ARG A 170 1.84 5.59 -13.59
CA ARG A 170 2.05 6.79 -12.77
C ARG A 170 3.02 7.77 -13.43
N LYS A 171 4.11 7.29 -14.03
CA LYS A 171 5.04 8.14 -14.79
C LYS A 171 4.33 8.83 -15.95
N LYS A 172 3.54 8.09 -16.72
CA LYS A 172 2.72 8.64 -17.81
C LYS A 172 1.70 9.68 -17.33
N HIS A 173 1.09 9.45 -16.17
CA HIS A 173 0.19 10.44 -15.58
C HIS A 173 0.91 11.77 -15.31
N TYR A 174 2.15 11.75 -14.81
CA TYR A 174 2.95 12.97 -14.64
C TYR A 174 3.36 13.62 -15.97
N GLU A 175 3.69 12.84 -17.00
CA GLU A 175 4.01 13.38 -18.35
C GLU A 175 2.80 14.05 -19.02
N VAL A 176 1.59 13.60 -18.73
CA VAL A 176 0.35 14.16 -19.30
C VAL A 176 -0.16 15.35 -18.48
N VAL A 177 -0.06 15.27 -17.14
CA VAL A 177 -0.48 16.35 -16.24
C VAL A 177 0.57 17.48 -16.17
N GLY A 178 1.85 17.17 -16.37
CA GLY A 178 2.95 18.12 -16.51
C GLY A 178 3.30 18.34 -17.98
N VAL A 179 2.91 19.50 -18.53
CA VAL A 179 3.30 19.93 -19.88
C VAL A 179 4.85 19.85 -20.07
N PRO A 180 5.37 19.47 -21.27
CA PRO A 180 6.76 19.03 -21.48
C PRO A 180 7.87 19.97 -21.02
N LEU A 181 8.99 19.36 -20.60
CA LEU A 181 10.21 19.93 -20.02
C LEU A 181 11.01 20.94 -20.88
N ASP A 182 10.49 21.44 -22.00
CA ASP A 182 11.30 22.18 -23.00
C ASP A 182 11.08 23.70 -23.06
N LYS A 183 10.42 24.33 -22.09
CA LYS A 183 10.42 25.81 -21.97
C LYS A 183 10.54 26.29 -20.53
N VAL A 184 11.76 26.21 -19.99
CA VAL A 184 12.13 27.02 -18.82
C VAL A 184 12.59 28.38 -19.34
N ALA A 185 11.67 29.34 -19.38
CA ALA A 185 11.99 30.76 -19.45
C ALA A 185 11.35 31.45 -18.25
N GLU A 186 12.16 32.24 -17.56
CA GLU A 186 11.98 32.81 -16.23
C GLU A 186 10.65 33.54 -16.01
N GLY A 187 10.02 33.31 -14.86
CA GLY A 187 8.89 34.12 -14.41
C GLY A 187 7.97 33.45 -13.39
N ASN A 188 8.25 33.66 -12.11
CA ASN A 188 7.37 33.49 -10.93
C ASN A 188 6.73 32.11 -10.70
N GLY A 189 7.37 31.37 -9.78
CA GLY A 189 7.00 30.03 -9.35
C GLY A 189 5.62 29.92 -8.71
N LEU A 190 4.75 29.13 -9.34
CA LEU A 190 3.55 28.53 -8.73
C LEU A 190 3.23 27.14 -9.31
N ALA A 191 4.21 26.42 -9.85
CA ALA A 191 4.11 24.99 -10.14
C ALA A 191 5.42 24.34 -9.66
N PRO A 192 5.41 23.70 -8.47
CA PRO A 192 4.95 22.30 -8.35
C PRO A 192 4.29 21.98 -6.99
N ILE A 193 3.34 22.79 -6.49
CA ILE A 193 2.79 22.60 -5.12
C ILE A 193 1.64 21.58 -5.06
N LEU A 194 1.07 21.16 -6.18
CA LEU A 194 -0.11 20.27 -6.18
C LEU A 194 0.20 18.79 -6.42
N ALA A 195 1.47 18.43 -6.60
CA ALA A 195 1.87 17.06 -6.97
C ALA A 195 2.38 16.13 -5.85
N PRO A 196 2.95 16.56 -4.68
CA PRO A 196 3.59 15.57 -3.80
C PRO A 196 2.99 15.38 -2.39
N THR A 197 1.73 15.74 -2.09
CA THR A 197 1.21 15.52 -0.70
C THR A 197 0.29 14.31 -0.52
N LEU A 198 -0.16 13.64 -1.58
CA LEU A 198 -1.06 12.48 -1.44
C LEU A 198 -0.43 11.14 -1.82
N ALA A 199 0.76 11.13 -2.41
CA ALA A 199 1.46 9.89 -2.77
C ALA A 199 2.32 9.26 -1.64
N PRO A 200 2.99 10.00 -0.72
CA PRO A 200 3.86 9.33 0.26
C PRO A 200 3.18 8.92 1.56
N THR A 201 2.08 9.54 1.98
CA THR A 201 1.55 9.33 3.35
C THR A 201 0.83 7.99 3.56
N LEU A 202 0.55 7.24 2.49
CA LEU A 202 0.03 5.87 2.55
C LEU A 202 1.11 4.79 2.37
N ALA A 203 2.37 5.17 2.14
CA ALA A 203 3.44 4.23 1.81
C ALA A 203 4.16 3.57 3.01
N PRO A 204 4.39 4.19 4.20
CA PRO A 204 5.22 3.51 5.20
C PRO A 204 4.47 2.51 6.10
N ASN A 205 3.16 2.65 6.30
CA ASN A 205 2.49 1.88 7.35
C ASN A 205 2.03 0.47 6.97
N LEU A 206 2.28 0.01 5.73
CA LEU A 206 2.06 -1.39 5.33
C LEU A 206 3.33 -2.25 5.35
N ALA A 207 4.53 -1.65 5.47
CA ALA A 207 5.79 -2.41 5.46
C ALA A 207 6.20 -2.96 6.84
N GLN A 208 5.50 -2.58 7.92
CA GLN A 208 5.98 -2.84 9.28
C GLN A 208 5.26 -3.97 10.03
N ASN A 209 4.39 -4.74 9.38
CA ASN A 209 3.75 -5.91 9.99
C ASN A 209 3.85 -7.22 9.17
N LEU A 210 4.80 -7.30 8.24
CA LEU A 210 5.14 -8.57 7.56
C LEU A 210 6.59 -9.02 7.83
N ALA A 211 7.02 -8.90 9.08
CA ALA A 211 8.19 -9.62 9.56
C ALA A 211 7.94 -10.22 10.95
N PRO A 212 7.42 -11.44 11.02
CA PRO A 212 7.89 -12.41 11.99
C PRO A 212 8.93 -13.31 11.31
N ASN A 213 10.14 -13.30 11.88
CA ASN A 213 11.17 -14.33 11.80
C ASN A 213 10.83 -15.59 10.98
N LEU A 214 11.43 -15.71 9.79
CA LEU A 214 11.75 -17.00 9.17
C LEU A 214 13.18 -16.94 8.63
N ALA A 215 14.13 -16.91 9.56
CA ALA A 215 15.45 -17.46 9.28
C ALA A 215 15.29 -18.98 9.17
N PRO A 216 15.74 -19.65 8.09
CA PRO A 216 15.82 -21.09 8.07
C PRO A 216 16.89 -21.54 9.07
N GLY A 217 16.44 -22.11 10.18
CA GLY A 217 17.27 -23.00 10.99
C GLY A 217 17.78 -24.11 10.09
N SER A 218 19.06 -24.07 9.77
CA SER A 218 19.74 -25.10 9.01
C SER A 218 19.76 -26.39 9.85
N PRO A 219 19.29 -27.54 9.37
CA PRO A 219 19.72 -28.80 9.94
C PRO A 219 21.22 -28.93 9.65
N LYS A 220 22.05 -28.71 10.67
CA LYS A 220 23.48 -29.00 10.60
C LYS A 220 23.63 -30.48 10.29
N LEU A 221 24.12 -30.77 9.09
CA LEU A 221 24.55 -32.11 8.68
C LEU A 221 25.69 -32.55 9.60
N SER A 222 25.40 -33.44 10.55
CA SER A 222 26.40 -34.06 11.41
C SER A 222 27.31 -34.96 10.57
N LYS A 223 28.52 -34.49 10.26
CA LYS A 223 29.57 -35.35 9.69
C LYS A 223 30.01 -36.36 10.75
N PRO A 224 30.30 -37.63 10.39
CA PRO A 224 30.82 -38.62 11.33
C PRO A 224 32.16 -38.17 11.89
N VAL A 225 32.31 -38.30 13.21
CA VAL A 225 33.54 -37.98 13.96
C VAL A 225 34.65 -38.93 13.53
N ILE A 226 35.60 -38.42 12.75
CA ILE A 226 36.90 -39.06 12.53
C ILE A 226 37.70 -38.85 13.82
N MET A 227 37.85 -39.93 14.60
CA MET A 227 38.72 -39.94 15.78
C MET A 227 40.15 -39.60 15.36
N ARG A 228 40.68 -38.50 15.92
CA ARG A 228 42.11 -38.16 15.82
C ARG A 228 42.93 -39.19 16.59
N LYS A 229 44.02 -39.67 15.97
CA LYS A 229 45.07 -40.47 16.62
C LYS A 229 45.57 -39.77 17.89
N PRO A 230 45.72 -40.49 19.02
CA PRO A 230 46.36 -39.94 20.20
C PRO A 230 47.88 -39.80 20.00
N ALA A 231 48.42 -38.68 20.47
CA ALA A 231 49.85 -38.41 20.53
C ALA A 231 50.52 -39.26 21.63
N LEU A 232 51.66 -39.88 21.28
CA LEU A 232 52.55 -40.52 22.22
C LEU A 232 53.06 -39.49 23.23
N ALA A 233 52.94 -39.79 24.53
CA ALA A 233 54.08 -39.69 25.45
C ALA A 233 53.81 -40.42 26.79
N GLN A 234 54.91 -40.99 27.29
CA GLN A 234 55.22 -41.38 28.67
C GLN A 234 54.86 -42.82 29.12
N LYS A 235 55.92 -43.63 29.14
CA LYS A 235 56.05 -44.94 29.78
C LYS A 235 55.68 -44.88 31.26
N PRO A 236 54.92 -45.86 31.78
CA PRO A 236 54.93 -46.18 33.20
C PRO A 236 56.16 -47.03 33.55
N SER A 237 56.86 -46.59 34.58
CA SER A 237 57.93 -47.29 35.29
C SER A 237 57.46 -48.61 35.90
N VAL A 238 58.21 -49.68 35.66
CA VAL A 238 58.04 -50.98 36.32
C VAL A 238 58.59 -50.90 37.75
N PRO A 239 57.84 -51.29 38.80
CA PRO A 239 58.44 -51.53 40.10
C PRO A 239 59.13 -52.91 40.11
N SER A 240 60.44 -52.91 40.35
CA SER A 240 61.24 -54.09 40.70
C SER A 240 61.03 -54.51 42.16
N LYS A 241 61.33 -55.81 42.40
CA LYS A 241 61.49 -56.57 43.67
C LYS A 241 60.35 -57.57 43.88
N ASN A 242 60.57 -58.83 44.24
CA ASN A 242 61.77 -59.64 44.42
C ASN A 242 61.30 -61.11 44.49
N VAL A 243 62.13 -62.02 43.97
CA VAL A 243 62.56 -63.31 44.57
C VAL A 243 61.53 -64.10 45.37
N VAL A 244 61.25 -65.35 44.95
CA VAL A 244 61.68 -66.59 45.64
C VAL A 244 61.15 -67.80 44.83
N SER A 245 62.09 -68.64 44.43
CA SER A 245 61.92 -69.98 43.81
C SER A 245 61.46 -71.02 44.86
N PRO A 246 61.65 -72.33 44.64
CA PRO A 246 61.03 -73.25 43.68
C PRO A 246 60.28 -74.39 44.43
N VAL A 247 59.93 -75.46 43.68
CA VAL A 247 59.98 -76.89 44.08
C VAL A 247 58.64 -77.63 44.27
N HIS A 248 58.51 -78.65 43.39
CA HIS A 248 57.97 -80.02 43.50
C HIS A 248 56.68 -80.30 44.29
N ILE A 249 55.80 -81.22 43.89
CA ILE A 249 55.96 -82.52 43.20
C ILE A 249 54.81 -82.70 42.21
#